data_AF-A3Z0J6-F1
#
_entry.id   AF-A3Z0J6-F1
#
_cell.length_a   1.000
_cell.length_b   1.000
_cell.length_c   1.000
_cell.angle_alpha   90.00
_cell.angle_beta   90.00
_cell.angle_gamma   90.00
#
_symmetry.space_group_name_H-M   'P 1'
#
loop_
_entity.id
_entity.type
_entity.pdbx_description
1 polymer ?
#
loop_
_entity_poly.entity_id
_entity_poly.type
_entity_poly.pdbx_seq_one_letter_code
_entity_poly.pdbx_strand_id
1 'polypeptide(L)'
;MAKASRDQVRRIGNVSVLMPAPPAPIVAVGSCLEQMQQEWRRAGSLAALWQAWPRIAGDQLAPHCRPLSLQGGVLTVGAQHPQWLQALRYNRHQLLGALRGSGFPIRDLRFRQHQATATGLPGSEDIARVWAAHPSRVDVHGLGICTACGSPAPAGELARWGHCGLCRRKPEEAEGQ
;
A
#
# COMPACT_ATOMS: atom_id res chain seq x y z
N MET A 1 -11.47 26.66 -3.80
CA MET A 1 -10.54 27.19 -2.79
C MET A 1 -11.25 27.13 -1.44
N ALA A 2 -10.92 26.17 -0.58
CA ALA A 2 -11.53 26.05 0.74
C ALA A 2 -10.88 27.07 1.68
N LYS A 3 -11.66 28.00 2.23
CA LYS A 3 -11.19 28.93 3.26
C LYS A 3 -10.97 28.14 4.55
N ALA A 4 -9.73 28.10 5.04
CA ALA A 4 -9.41 27.50 6.33
C ALA A 4 -10.26 28.15 7.44
N SER A 5 -10.79 27.34 8.35
CA SER A 5 -11.59 27.83 9.48
C SER A 5 -10.74 28.71 10.38
N ARG A 6 -11.34 29.77 10.93
CA ARG A 6 -10.67 30.79 11.77
C ARG A 6 -10.03 30.18 13.04
N ASP A 7 -10.47 28.99 13.43
CA ASP A 7 -9.94 28.18 14.56
C ASP A 7 -8.62 27.45 14.25
N GLN A 8 -8.16 27.42 12.99
CA GLN A 8 -6.94 26.72 12.58
C GLN A 8 -5.71 27.63 12.53
N VAL A 9 -5.80 28.87 13.05
CA VAL A 9 -4.71 29.85 13.02
C VAL A 9 -4.24 30.14 14.44
N ARG A 10 -3.04 29.65 14.80
CA ARG A 10 -2.39 30.00 16.06
C ARG A 10 -1.45 31.18 15.82
N ARG A 11 -1.67 32.31 16.49
CA ARG A 11 -0.70 33.43 16.44
C ARG A 11 0.45 33.17 17.40
N ILE A 12 1.67 33.23 16.89
CA ILE A 12 2.92 33.24 17.67
C ILE A 12 3.56 34.60 17.43
N GLY A 13 3.38 35.52 18.38
CA GLY A 13 3.78 36.92 18.22
C GLY A 13 3.07 37.59 17.04
N ASN A 14 3.85 38.08 16.09
CA ASN A 14 3.43 38.73 14.84
C ASN A 14 3.27 37.74 13.65
N VAL A 15 3.47 36.43 13.85
CA VAL A 15 3.30 35.41 12.81
C VAL A 15 2.05 34.57 13.08
N SER A 16 1.29 34.30 12.02
CA SER A 16 0.09 33.44 12.07
C SER A 16 0.44 32.07 11.50
N VAL A 17 0.38 31.03 12.34
CA VAL A 17 0.70 29.65 11.96
C VAL A 17 -0.59 28.88 11.69
N LEU A 18 -0.70 28.32 10.49
CA LEU A 18 -1.73 27.34 10.14
C LEU A 18 -1.44 26.04 10.89
N MET A 19 -2.33 25.64 11.80
CA MET A 19 -2.27 24.35 12.45
C MET A 19 -2.87 23.27 11.54
N PRO A 20 -2.31 22.05 11.54
CA PRO A 20 -2.94 20.92 10.87
C PRO A 20 -4.32 20.67 11.47
N ALA A 21 -5.27 20.27 10.63
CA ALA A 21 -6.61 19.93 11.08
C ALA A 21 -6.55 18.84 12.17
N PRO A 22 -7.40 18.91 13.21
CA PRO A 22 -7.43 17.89 14.26
C PRO A 22 -7.63 16.50 13.62
N PRO A 23 -6.92 15.47 14.12
CA PRO A 23 -7.06 14.12 13.58
C PRO A 23 -8.52 13.66 13.70
N ALA A 24 -8.99 12.96 12.67
CA ALA A 24 -10.33 12.40 12.68
C ALA A 24 -10.54 11.50 13.91
N PRO A 25 -11.76 11.45 14.47
CA PRO A 25 -12.06 10.60 15.63
C PRO A 25 -11.72 9.14 15.34
N ILE A 26 -11.35 8.39 16.37
CA ILE A 26 -11.04 6.96 16.26
C ILE A 26 -12.34 6.22 15.90
N VAL A 27 -12.42 5.73 14.67
CA VAL A 27 -13.51 4.90 14.16
C VAL A 27 -13.07 3.45 14.06
N ALA A 28 -14.02 2.52 14.19
CA ALA A 28 -13.78 1.13 13.90
C ALA A 28 -13.25 0.97 12.46
N VAL A 29 -12.22 0.14 12.28
CA VAL A 29 -11.57 -0.06 10.96
C VAL A 29 -12.60 -0.49 9.91
N GLY A 30 -13.58 -1.32 10.28
CA GLY A 30 -14.66 -1.74 9.37
C GLY A 30 -15.48 -0.57 8.81
N SER A 31 -15.96 0.33 9.67
CA SER A 31 -16.74 1.49 9.26
C SER A 31 -15.93 2.49 8.42
N CYS A 32 -14.65 2.66 8.74
CA CYS A 32 -13.73 3.48 7.95
C CYS A 32 -13.55 2.90 6.53
N LEU A 33 -13.33 1.59 6.43
CA LEU A 33 -13.20 0.90 5.14
C LEU A 33 -14.49 0.98 4.31
N GLU A 34 -15.65 0.81 4.93
CA GLU A 34 -16.94 0.94 4.25
C GLU A 34 -17.19 2.35 3.72
N GLN A 35 -16.89 3.38 4.52
CA GLN A 35 -17.02 4.77 4.12
C GLN A 35 -16.09 5.09 2.94
N MET A 36 -14.81 4.70 3.04
CA MET A 36 -13.85 4.86 1.94
C MET A 36 -14.31 4.13 0.68
N GLN A 37 -14.84 2.92 0.82
CA GLN A 37 -15.34 2.16 -0.33
C GLN A 37 -16.54 2.83 -1.00
N GLN A 38 -17.45 3.45 -0.24
CA GLN A 38 -18.57 4.21 -0.79
C GLN A 38 -18.11 5.50 -1.48
N GLU A 39 -17.18 6.24 -0.87
CA GLU A 39 -16.58 7.43 -1.48
C GLU A 39 -15.89 7.09 -2.81
N TRP A 40 -15.15 5.99 -2.86
CA TRP A 40 -14.51 5.48 -4.07
C TRP A 40 -15.50 5.11 -5.17
N ARG A 41 -16.64 4.48 -4.82
CA ARG A 41 -17.71 4.19 -5.78
C ARG A 41 -18.33 5.47 -6.34
N ARG A 42 -18.58 6.47 -5.49
CA ARG A 42 -19.15 7.77 -5.90
C ARG A 42 -18.19 8.57 -6.77
N ALA A 43 -16.89 8.53 -6.45
CA ALA A 43 -15.85 9.25 -7.19
C ALA A 43 -15.42 8.56 -8.49
N GLY A 44 -15.93 7.36 -8.80
CA GLY A 44 -15.51 6.59 -9.96
C GLY A 44 -14.02 6.20 -9.90
N SER A 45 -13.51 5.91 -8.70
CA SER A 45 -12.08 5.68 -8.48
C SER A 45 -11.62 4.30 -9.00
N LEU A 46 -10.30 4.17 -9.20
CA LEU A 46 -9.67 2.90 -9.62
C LEU A 46 -10.03 1.72 -8.69
N ALA A 47 -10.22 1.98 -7.40
CA ALA A 47 -10.58 0.95 -6.42
C ALA A 47 -12.00 0.42 -6.64
N ALA A 48 -12.97 1.30 -6.95
CA ALA A 48 -14.31 0.87 -7.32
C ALA A 48 -14.32 0.07 -8.63
N LEU A 49 -13.48 0.46 -9.59
CA LEU A 49 -13.28 -0.28 -10.82
C LEU A 49 -12.70 -1.68 -10.56
N TRP A 50 -11.70 -1.81 -9.68
CA TRP A 50 -11.15 -3.12 -9.29
C TRP A 50 -12.19 -4.06 -8.70
N GLN A 51 -13.10 -3.55 -7.88
CA GLN A 51 -14.19 -4.34 -7.30
C GLN A 51 -15.22 -4.79 -8.36
N ALA A 52 -15.52 -3.92 -9.33
CA ALA A 52 -16.45 -4.23 -10.42
C ALA A 52 -15.81 -5.01 -11.57
N TRP A 53 -14.47 -5.07 -11.64
CA TRP A 53 -13.72 -5.62 -12.76
C TRP A 53 -14.09 -7.07 -13.12
N PRO A 54 -14.27 -8.02 -12.17
CA PRO A 54 -14.67 -9.38 -12.51
C PRO A 54 -16.01 -9.45 -13.25
N ARG A 55 -16.96 -8.59 -12.87
CA ARG A 55 -18.28 -8.49 -13.52
C ARG A 55 -18.20 -7.86 -14.91
N ILE A 56 -17.27 -6.91 -15.11
CA ILE A 56 -17.12 -6.16 -16.36
C ILE A 56 -16.30 -6.92 -17.40
N ALA A 57 -15.18 -7.52 -16.98
CA ALA A 57 -14.27 -8.26 -17.84
C ALA A 57 -14.72 -9.73 -18.05
N GLY A 58 -15.53 -10.27 -17.15
CA GLY A 58 -15.97 -11.66 -17.18
C GLY A 58 -14.89 -12.63 -16.73
N ASP A 59 -15.29 -13.90 -16.54
CA ASP A 59 -14.47 -14.93 -15.89
C ASP A 59 -13.20 -15.29 -16.66
N GLN A 60 -13.18 -15.11 -17.98
CA GLN A 60 -12.02 -15.43 -18.82
C GLN A 60 -10.94 -14.34 -18.77
N LEU A 61 -11.31 -13.05 -18.72
CA LEU A 61 -10.34 -11.95 -18.77
C LEU A 61 -9.92 -11.48 -17.37
N ALA A 62 -10.82 -11.54 -16.38
CA ALA A 62 -10.57 -11.07 -15.02
C ALA A 62 -9.31 -11.66 -14.33
N PRO A 63 -9.00 -12.97 -14.43
CA PRO A 63 -7.82 -13.52 -13.75
C PRO A 63 -6.50 -13.10 -14.41
N HIS A 64 -6.50 -12.87 -15.72
CA HIS A 64 -5.29 -12.63 -16.51
C HIS A 64 -5.03 -11.15 -16.85
N CYS A 65 -6.06 -10.31 -16.67
CA CYS A 65 -6.02 -8.88 -16.98
C CYS A 65 -6.38 -8.07 -15.75
N ARG A 66 -5.57 -7.07 -15.41
CA ARG A 66 -5.79 -6.22 -14.22
C ARG A 66 -5.76 -4.75 -14.59
N PRO A 67 -6.68 -3.91 -14.09
CA PRO A 67 -6.60 -2.47 -14.24
C PRO A 67 -5.36 -1.94 -13.53
N LEU A 68 -4.52 -1.15 -14.20
CA LEU A 68 -3.28 -0.62 -13.62
C LEU A 68 -3.44 0.83 -13.19
N SER A 69 -4.04 1.66 -14.03
CA SER A 69 -4.19 3.09 -13.75
C SER A 69 -5.38 3.68 -14.49
N LEU A 70 -6.04 4.65 -13.85
CA LEU A 70 -7.10 5.45 -14.45
C LEU A 70 -6.68 6.93 -14.36
N GLN A 71 -6.38 7.55 -15.50
CA GLN A 71 -5.95 8.95 -15.56
C GLN A 71 -6.61 9.66 -16.74
N GLY A 72 -7.25 10.80 -16.49
CA GLY A 72 -7.88 11.62 -17.53
C GLY A 72 -8.97 10.88 -18.33
N GLY A 73 -9.64 9.89 -17.73
CA GLY A 73 -10.61 9.02 -18.42
C GLY A 73 -9.98 7.98 -19.33
N VAL A 74 -8.65 7.79 -19.30
CA VAL A 74 -7.97 6.69 -19.98
C VAL A 74 -7.66 5.60 -18.97
N LEU A 75 -8.20 4.40 -19.19
CA LEU A 75 -7.91 3.25 -18.36
C LEU A 75 -6.79 2.42 -18.97
N THR A 76 -5.72 2.21 -18.22
CA THR A 76 -4.64 1.29 -18.59
C THR A 76 -4.90 -0.07 -17.97
N VAL A 77 -5.01 -1.11 -18.81
CA VAL A 77 -5.19 -2.51 -18.39
C VAL A 77 -3.92 -3.28 -18.70
N GLY A 78 -3.41 -3.98 -17.70
CA GLY A 78 -2.25 -4.85 -17.77
C GLY A 78 -2.66 -6.29 -18.04
N ALA A 79 -2.06 -6.94 -19.03
CA ALA A 79 -2.25 -8.38 -19.28
C ALA A 79 -0.97 -9.16 -19.01
N GLN A 80 -1.09 -10.34 -18.39
CA GLN A 80 0.05 -11.18 -18.04
C GLN A 80 0.75 -11.80 -19.26
N HIS A 81 0.01 -12.09 -20.34
CA HIS A 81 0.53 -12.72 -21.57
C HIS A 81 0.06 -11.98 -22.83
N PRO A 82 0.83 -12.05 -23.94
CA PRO A 82 0.49 -11.39 -25.20
C PRO A 82 -0.83 -11.88 -25.83
N GLN A 83 -1.20 -13.15 -25.61
CA GLN A 83 -2.50 -13.70 -26.07
C GLN A 83 -3.70 -12.96 -25.45
N TRP A 84 -3.60 -12.60 -24.17
CA TRP A 84 -4.64 -11.84 -23.47
C TRP A 84 -4.66 -10.39 -23.90
N LEU A 85 -3.50 -9.83 -24.28
CA LEU A 85 -3.42 -8.50 -24.87
C LEU A 85 -4.17 -8.46 -26.22
N GLN A 86 -4.04 -9.49 -27.05
CA GLN A 86 -4.79 -9.60 -28.30
C GLN A 86 -6.30 -9.75 -28.04
N ALA A 87 -6.70 -10.62 -27.11
CA ALA A 87 -8.11 -10.76 -26.71
C ALA A 87 -8.72 -9.46 -26.18
N LEU A 88 -7.98 -8.70 -25.36
CA LEU A 88 -8.40 -7.38 -24.87
C LEU A 88 -8.52 -6.35 -25.99
N ARG A 89 -7.62 -6.37 -26.97
CA ARG A 89 -7.67 -5.47 -28.14
C ARG A 89 -8.88 -5.76 -29.01
N TYR A 90 -9.21 -7.03 -29.21
CA TYR A 90 -10.41 -7.44 -29.96
C TYR A 90 -11.69 -7.04 -29.22
N ASN A 91 -11.77 -7.34 -27.92
CA ASN A 91 -12.93 -7.01 -27.08
C ASN A 91 -12.97 -5.55 -26.61
N ARG A 92 -12.12 -4.67 -27.12
CA ARG A 92 -11.97 -3.28 -26.66
C ARG A 92 -13.30 -2.52 -26.67
N HIS A 93 -14.08 -2.66 -27.73
CA HIS A 93 -15.36 -1.96 -27.88
C HIS A 93 -16.41 -2.46 -26.89
N GLN A 94 -16.52 -3.78 -26.72
CA GLN A 94 -17.42 -4.40 -25.74
C GLN A 94 -17.04 -4.00 -24.31
N LEU A 95 -15.74 -4.06 -23.98
CA LEU A 95 -15.22 -3.71 -22.67
C LEU A 95 -15.45 -2.22 -22.36
N LEU A 96 -15.21 -1.33 -23.32
CA LEU A 96 -15.49 0.10 -23.19
C LEU A 96 -16.98 0.38 -22.95
N GLY A 97 -17.86 -0.35 -23.65
CA GLY A 97 -19.30 -0.29 -23.45
C GLY A 97 -19.72 -0.74 -22.05
N ALA A 98 -19.21 -1.88 -21.58
CA ALA A 98 -19.49 -2.41 -20.25
C ALA A 98 -18.97 -1.49 -19.13
N LEU A 99 -17.80 -0.88 -19.31
CA LEU A 99 -17.22 0.10 -18.38
C LEU A 99 -18.08 1.36 -18.28
N ARG A 100 -18.53 1.89 -19.41
CA ARG A 100 -19.42 3.06 -19.47
C ARG A 100 -20.80 2.74 -18.88
N GLY A 101 -21.36 1.58 -19.19
CA GLY A 101 -22.63 1.10 -18.62
C GLY A 101 -22.59 0.89 -17.10
N SER A 102 -21.39 0.64 -16.55
CA SER A 102 -21.17 0.55 -15.10
C SER A 102 -20.98 1.91 -14.40
N GLY A 103 -21.11 3.03 -15.14
CA GLY A 103 -21.04 4.38 -14.60
C GLY A 103 -19.62 4.97 -14.49
N PHE A 104 -18.60 4.31 -15.05
CA PHE A 104 -17.24 4.86 -15.07
C PHE A 104 -17.05 5.78 -16.28
N PRO A 105 -16.59 7.04 -16.10
CA PRO A 105 -16.39 8.00 -17.19
C PRO A 105 -15.09 7.71 -17.97
N ILE A 106 -15.06 6.59 -18.71
CA ILE A 106 -13.89 6.13 -19.46
C ILE A 106 -14.02 6.52 -20.94
N ARG A 107 -13.07 7.34 -21.39
CA ARG A 107 -12.92 7.81 -22.76
C ARG A 107 -12.20 6.78 -23.63
N ASP A 108 -11.12 6.20 -23.12
CA ASP A 108 -10.24 5.33 -23.89
C ASP A 108 -9.60 4.21 -23.05
N LEU A 109 -9.17 3.14 -23.72
CA LEU A 109 -8.50 1.98 -23.12
C LEU A 109 -7.10 1.77 -23.68
N ARG A 110 -6.10 1.79 -22.80
CA ARG A 110 -4.71 1.44 -23.15
C ARG A 110 -4.37 0.06 -22.61
N PHE A 111 -3.74 -0.76 -23.43
CA PHE A 111 -3.31 -2.09 -23.03
C PHE A 111 -1.80 -2.13 -22.93
N ARG A 112 -1.28 -2.65 -21.82
CA ARG A 112 0.15 -2.88 -21.64
C ARG A 112 0.39 -4.32 -21.23
N GLN A 113 1.48 -4.90 -21.69
CA GLN A 113 1.97 -6.14 -21.12
C GLN A 113 2.43 -5.83 -19.70
N HIS A 114 1.78 -6.48 -18.74
CA HIS A 114 2.13 -6.38 -17.33
C HIS A 114 2.54 -7.77 -16.88
N GLN A 115 3.81 -8.09 -17.10
CA GLN A 115 4.43 -9.14 -16.32
C GLN A 115 4.60 -8.59 -14.91
N ALA A 116 3.99 -9.27 -13.94
CA ALA A 116 4.42 -9.13 -12.56
C ALA A 116 5.92 -9.45 -12.58
N THR A 117 6.76 -8.47 -12.29
CA THR A 117 8.19 -8.68 -12.16
C THR A 117 8.42 -9.58 -10.95
N ALA A 118 8.28 -10.88 -11.15
CA ALA A 118 8.81 -11.92 -10.30
C ALA A 118 10.24 -12.26 -10.74
N THR A 119 10.97 -11.27 -11.26
CA THR A 119 12.40 -11.42 -11.42
C THR A 119 12.97 -11.09 -10.05
N GLY A 120 13.23 -12.13 -9.26
CA GLY A 120 14.16 -12.00 -8.16
C GLY A 120 15.39 -11.27 -8.69
N LEU A 121 15.72 -10.11 -8.10
CA LEU A 121 16.93 -9.40 -8.47
C LEU A 121 18.11 -10.38 -8.42
N PRO A 122 19.14 -10.26 -9.27
CA PRO A 122 20.37 -11.02 -9.05
C PRO A 122 20.85 -10.78 -7.62
N GLY A 123 21.03 -11.86 -6.84
CA GLY A 123 21.28 -11.81 -5.39
C GLY A 123 20.02 -11.81 -4.50
N SER A 124 18.81 -11.96 -5.04
CA SER A 124 17.57 -12.09 -4.26
C SER A 124 17.55 -13.36 -3.41
N GLU A 125 18.16 -14.44 -3.88
CA GLU A 125 18.37 -15.67 -3.11
C GLU A 125 19.34 -15.42 -1.95
N ASP A 126 20.42 -14.65 -2.18
CA ASP A 126 21.36 -14.26 -1.13
C ASP A 126 20.69 -13.33 -0.10
N ILE A 127 19.91 -12.35 -0.54
CA ILE A 127 19.13 -11.46 0.35
C ILE A 127 18.11 -12.28 1.15
N ALA A 128 17.40 -13.22 0.52
CA ALA A 128 16.46 -14.09 1.19
C ALA A 128 17.15 -14.97 2.25
N ARG A 129 18.34 -15.50 1.94
CA ARG A 129 19.16 -16.28 2.87
C ARG A 129 19.67 -15.44 4.04
N VAL A 130 20.18 -14.23 3.77
CA VAL A 130 20.59 -13.27 4.81
C VAL A 130 19.41 -12.89 5.69
N TRP A 131 18.23 -12.69 5.11
CA TRP A 131 17.02 -12.34 5.86
C TRP A 131 16.46 -13.52 6.67
N ALA A 132 16.61 -14.76 6.19
CA ALA A 132 16.22 -15.96 6.92
C ALA A 132 17.06 -16.20 8.17
N ALA A 133 18.34 -15.81 8.14
CA ALA A 133 19.25 -15.89 9.29
C ALA A 133 19.37 -14.56 10.06
N HIS A 134 18.46 -13.61 9.84
CA HIS A 134 18.56 -12.29 10.45
C HIS A 134 18.30 -12.36 11.96
N PRO A 135 19.15 -11.77 12.83
CA PRO A 135 19.06 -11.94 14.28
C PRO A 135 17.73 -11.47 14.90
N SER A 136 17.02 -10.54 14.25
CA SER A 136 15.69 -10.07 14.68
C SER A 136 14.53 -11.00 14.31
N ARG A 137 14.79 -12.13 13.64
CA ARG A 137 13.78 -13.14 13.28
C ARG A 137 13.32 -13.93 14.50
N VAL A 138 12.23 -13.49 15.11
CA VAL A 138 11.61 -14.16 16.26
C VAL A 138 11.09 -15.55 15.90
N ASP A 139 10.63 -15.75 14.66
CA ASP A 139 10.18 -17.03 14.12
C ASP A 139 11.31 -18.08 14.04
N VAL A 140 12.57 -17.64 13.89
CA VAL A 140 13.73 -18.53 13.76
C VAL A 140 14.46 -18.70 15.08
N HIS A 141 14.69 -17.61 15.80
CA HIS A 141 15.50 -17.62 17.03
C HIS A 141 14.66 -17.68 18.31
N GLY A 142 13.34 -17.46 18.24
CA GLY A 142 12.49 -17.34 19.42
C GLY A 142 12.67 -16.02 20.17
N LEU A 143 12.02 -15.91 21.33
CA LEU A 143 12.14 -14.77 22.24
C LEU A 143 12.95 -15.15 23.47
N GLY A 144 13.75 -14.21 23.96
CA GLY A 144 14.34 -14.22 25.30
C GLY A 144 14.08 -12.89 26.00
N ILE A 145 14.61 -12.75 27.22
CA ILE A 145 14.50 -11.53 28.01
C ILE A 145 15.80 -10.74 27.94
N CYS A 146 15.70 -9.45 27.62
CA CYS A 146 16.84 -8.54 27.62
C CYS A 146 17.38 -8.33 29.03
N THR A 147 18.68 -8.51 29.24
CA THR A 147 19.35 -8.32 30.55
C THR A 147 19.43 -6.85 30.99
N ALA A 148 19.39 -5.90 30.05
CA ALA A 148 19.51 -4.47 30.35
C ALA A 148 18.17 -3.81 30.72
N CYS A 149 17.04 -4.28 30.18
CA CYS A 149 15.73 -3.62 30.38
C CYS A 149 14.57 -4.57 30.70
N GLY A 150 14.78 -5.88 30.68
CA GLY A 150 13.74 -6.88 30.96
C GLY A 150 12.72 -7.09 29.83
N SER A 151 12.82 -6.37 28.71
CA SER A 151 11.87 -6.52 27.60
C SER A 151 12.06 -7.84 26.82
N PRO A 152 10.97 -8.43 26.29
CA PRO A 152 11.08 -9.58 25.39
C PRO A 152 11.75 -9.15 24.08
N ALA A 153 12.82 -9.83 23.72
CA ALA A 153 13.64 -9.53 22.55
C ALA A 153 13.97 -10.80 21.76
N PRO A 154 14.19 -10.71 20.44
CA PRO A 154 14.59 -11.86 19.64
C PRO A 154 15.87 -12.47 20.20
N ALA A 155 15.90 -13.78 20.43
CA ALA A 155 17.06 -14.42 21.05
C ALA A 155 18.33 -14.28 20.17
N GLY A 156 18.17 -14.12 18.85
CA GLY A 156 19.27 -13.83 17.94
C GLY A 156 19.94 -12.48 18.19
N GLU A 157 19.18 -11.46 18.60
CA GLU A 157 19.75 -10.17 19.02
C GLU A 157 20.46 -10.29 20.36
N LEU A 158 19.86 -11.01 21.31
CA LEU A 158 20.46 -11.26 22.62
C LEU A 158 21.77 -12.04 22.51
N ALA A 159 21.84 -13.05 21.65
CA ALA A 159 23.07 -13.80 21.39
C ALA A 159 24.14 -12.94 20.71
N ARG A 160 23.75 -11.96 19.88
CA ARG A 160 24.68 -11.13 19.12
C ARG A 160 25.20 -9.92 19.91
N TRP A 161 24.36 -9.29 20.72
CA TRP A 161 24.67 -8.02 21.39
C TRP A 161 24.54 -8.08 22.92
N GLY A 162 24.04 -9.18 23.49
CA GLY A 162 23.77 -9.32 24.92
C GLY A 162 22.53 -8.57 25.41
N HIS A 163 21.98 -7.66 24.62
CA HIS A 163 20.80 -6.84 24.93
C HIS A 163 19.98 -6.57 23.66
N CYS A 164 18.75 -6.08 23.82
CA CYS A 164 17.82 -5.87 22.71
C CYS A 164 18.24 -4.71 21.78
N GLY A 165 17.74 -4.72 20.54
CA GLY A 165 18.04 -3.68 19.56
C GLY A 165 17.62 -2.25 19.96
N LEU A 166 16.68 -2.09 20.90
CA LEU A 166 16.31 -0.79 21.47
C LEU A 166 17.36 -0.28 22.45
N CYS A 167 17.84 -1.13 23.36
CA CYS A 167 18.94 -0.78 24.27
C CYS A 167 20.20 -0.43 23.49
N ARG A 168 20.48 -1.15 22.40
CA ARG A 168 21.63 -0.87 21.53
C ARG A 168 21.59 0.52 20.87
N ARG A 169 20.39 1.06 20.62
CA ARG A 169 20.22 2.39 20.00
C ARG A 169 20.19 3.54 21.00
N LYS A 170 20.10 3.25 22.30
CA LYS A 170 20.19 4.31 23.30
C LYS A 170 21.63 4.83 23.30
N PRO A 171 21.84 6.16 23.21
CA PRO A 171 23.17 6.71 23.49
C PRO A 171 23.54 6.35 24.93
N GLU A 172 24.80 6.01 25.18
CA GLU A 172 25.32 5.86 26.54
C GLU A 172 25.15 7.21 27.26
N GLU A 173 24.10 7.34 28.05
CA GLU A 173 23.96 8.46 28.98
C GLU A 173 25.01 8.26 30.07
N ALA A 174 26.17 8.89 29.85
CA ALA A 174 27.22 9.25 30.81
C ALA A 174 27.06 8.62 32.21
N GLU A 175 27.78 7.53 32.45
CA GLU A 175 28.19 7.14 33.81
C GLU A 175 29.05 8.28 34.37
N GLY A 176 28.43 9.11 35.20
CA GLY A 176 29.13 10.01 36.10
C GLY A 176 29.66 9.24 37.31
N GLN A 177 30.98 9.08 37.35
CA GLN A 177 31.81 9.22 38.56
C GLN A 177 33.28 9.39 38.18
#